data_AF-A0A1B2HLU7-F1
#
_entry.id   AF-A0A1B2HLU7-F1
#
_cell.length_a   1.000
_cell.length_b   1.000
_cell.length_c   1.000
_cell.angle_alpha   90.00
_cell.angle_beta   90.00
_cell.angle_gamma   90.00
#
_symmetry.space_group_name_H-M   'P 1'
#
loop_
_entity.id
_entity.type
_entity.pdbx_description
1 polymer ?
#
loop_
_entity_poly.entity_id
_entity_poly.type
_entity_poly.pdbx_seq_one_letter_code
_entity_poly.pdbx_strand_id
1 'polypeptide(L)'
;MGQPATPLSEQEQQQLVRQIGRAMLPAMPQGWQRIHAEYRAAGRHIEVDLAFAGPDGQLRPVRPPMDVVQLFGQLRGGMYQPDRGTWLSAKYEIEAPAAFTVDFNAEDEPRWRNTPPPIGFRDELQTFPRPDRLIPDWWRQRIGLPPLPQQEPEPQQEFQVPPQQPEQQQSADLRTARVYDGKNDDGRIVVNRQPVDPQLVDNLLTYLETAPVVLAARSFDVDEFSANGEQDVPLNFRTDGTWIWAGAVPHYLRKYGLPPEPELVAHAVARGFQIGEVSEAQQDRAVSLITGQ
;
A
#
# COMPACT_ATOMS: atom_id res chain seq x y z
N MET A 1 11.75 -9.73 33.69
CA MET A 1 12.07 -10.15 32.31
C MET A 1 10.90 -10.97 31.81
N GLY A 2 10.01 -10.36 31.02
CA GLY A 2 8.89 -11.07 30.39
C GLY A 2 9.40 -11.75 29.12
N GLN A 3 9.09 -13.02 28.94
CA GLN A 3 9.37 -13.74 27.69
C GLN A 3 8.77 -12.95 26.51
N PRO A 4 9.47 -12.81 25.36
CA PRO A 4 8.83 -12.23 24.19
C PRO A 4 7.61 -13.09 23.84
N ALA A 5 6.45 -12.45 23.73
CA ALA A 5 5.24 -13.14 23.32
C ALA A 5 5.52 -13.84 21.97
N THR A 6 5.29 -15.15 21.91
CA THR A 6 5.40 -15.89 20.65
C THR A 6 4.49 -15.22 19.63
N PRO A 7 5.00 -14.85 18.43
CA PRO A 7 4.18 -14.28 17.38
C PRO A 7 3.03 -15.23 17.05
N LEU A 8 1.83 -14.67 16.88
CA LEU A 8 0.67 -15.45 16.46
C LEU A 8 0.88 -15.96 15.04
N SER A 9 0.54 -17.22 14.80
CA SER A 9 0.41 -17.75 13.44
C SER A 9 -0.68 -17.01 12.66
N GLU A 10 -0.60 -17.04 11.33
CA GLU A 10 -1.62 -16.43 10.47
C GLU A 10 -3.04 -16.94 10.77
N GLN A 11 -3.17 -18.22 11.12
CA GLN A 11 -4.46 -18.80 11.49
C GLN A 11 -5.01 -18.21 12.79
N GLU A 12 -4.17 -18.04 13.82
CA GLU A 12 -4.57 -17.41 15.09
C GLU A 12 -4.89 -15.93 14.92
N GLN A 13 -4.12 -15.21 14.08
CA GLN A 13 -4.43 -13.83 13.71
C GLN A 13 -5.79 -13.71 13.03
N GLN A 14 -6.07 -14.54 12.02
CA GLN A 14 -7.37 -14.58 11.34
C GLN A 14 -8.52 -14.96 12.30
N GLN A 15 -8.26 -15.86 13.24
CA GLN A 15 -9.25 -16.22 14.27
C GLN A 15 -9.55 -15.02 15.19
N LEU A 16 -8.53 -14.28 15.65
CA LEU A 16 -8.72 -13.08 16.47
C LEU A 16 -9.45 -11.98 15.70
N VAL A 17 -9.10 -11.73 14.43
CA VAL A 17 -9.80 -10.76 13.56
C VAL A 17 -11.29 -11.09 13.47
N ARG A 18 -11.65 -12.35 13.27
CA ARG A 18 -13.07 -12.77 13.26
C ARG A 18 -13.74 -12.65 14.63
N GLN A 19 -13.02 -12.91 15.72
CA GLN A 19 -13.53 -12.74 17.08
C GLN A 19 -13.82 -11.27 17.39
N ILE A 20 -12.94 -10.35 16.99
CA ILE A 20 -13.14 -8.90 17.10
C ILE A 20 -14.43 -8.50 16.37
N GLY A 21 -14.59 -8.94 15.13
CA GLY A 21 -15.80 -8.69 14.34
C GLY A 21 -17.08 -9.12 15.06
N ARG A 22 -17.08 -10.35 15.58
CA ARG A 22 -18.22 -10.90 16.33
C ARG A 22 -18.47 -10.19 17.66
N ALA A 23 -17.43 -9.73 18.35
CA ALA A 23 -17.54 -9.02 19.62
C ALA A 23 -18.14 -7.61 19.48
N MET A 24 -18.11 -7.01 18.28
CA MET A 24 -18.76 -5.73 18.01
C MET A 24 -20.28 -5.86 17.84
N LEU A 25 -20.76 -6.98 17.30
CA LEU A 25 -22.18 -7.18 16.94
C LEU A 25 -23.19 -6.96 18.09
N PRO A 26 -22.94 -7.41 19.33
CA PRO A 26 -23.90 -7.21 20.43
C PRO A 26 -24.15 -5.74 20.79
N ALA A 27 -23.24 -4.83 20.44
CA ALA A 27 -23.40 -3.39 20.68
C ALA A 27 -24.22 -2.69 19.58
N MET A 28 -24.51 -3.38 18.47
CA MET A 28 -25.20 -2.79 17.32
C MET A 28 -26.73 -2.88 17.49
N PRO A 29 -27.48 -1.81 17.17
CA PRO A 29 -28.93 -1.87 17.13
C PRO A 29 -29.43 -2.70 15.94
N GLN A 30 -30.71 -3.09 15.96
CA GLN A 30 -31.32 -3.77 14.81
C GLN A 30 -31.26 -2.88 13.55
N GLY A 31 -31.00 -3.50 12.40
CA GLY A 31 -30.98 -2.81 11.10
C GLY A 31 -29.70 -2.02 10.79
N TRP A 32 -28.61 -2.25 11.52
CA TRP A 32 -27.29 -1.75 11.12
C TRP A 32 -26.89 -2.29 9.74
N GLN A 33 -26.18 -1.47 8.96
CA GLN A 33 -25.67 -1.83 7.63
C GLN A 33 -24.15 -1.79 7.57
N ARG A 34 -23.52 -0.84 8.28
CA ARG A 34 -22.06 -0.74 8.40
C ARG A 34 -21.63 -0.56 9.84
N ILE A 35 -20.45 -1.08 10.16
CA ILE A 35 -19.74 -0.87 11.42
C ILE A 35 -18.35 -0.36 11.08
N HIS A 36 -17.88 0.69 11.76
CA HIS A 36 -16.52 1.18 11.66
C HIS A 36 -15.90 1.18 13.05
N ALA A 37 -14.76 0.52 13.21
CA ALA A 37 -13.96 0.56 14.42
C ALA A 37 -12.55 1.03 14.10
N GLU A 38 -12.02 1.91 14.93
CA GLU A 38 -10.64 2.37 14.83
C GLU A 38 -9.95 2.18 16.18
N TYR A 39 -8.91 1.36 16.18
CA TYR A 39 -8.03 1.18 17.33
C TYR A 39 -6.74 1.95 17.09
N ARG A 40 -6.26 2.68 18.10
CA ARG A 40 -4.97 3.38 18.09
C ARG A 40 -4.26 3.15 19.42
N ALA A 41 -2.98 2.77 19.38
CA ALA A 41 -2.19 2.62 20.59
C ALA A 41 -0.71 3.00 20.43
N ALA A 42 -0.18 3.64 21.46
CA ALA A 42 1.24 3.90 21.66
C ALA A 42 1.57 3.75 23.15
N GLY A 43 2.36 2.72 23.48
CA GLY A 43 2.70 2.38 24.85
C GLY A 43 1.46 2.00 25.63
N ARG A 44 1.17 2.74 26.70
CA ARG A 44 -0.02 2.54 27.54
C ARG A 44 -1.23 3.37 27.11
N HIS A 45 -1.07 4.27 26.14
CA HIS A 45 -2.17 5.09 25.62
C HIS A 45 -2.92 4.29 24.57
N ILE A 46 -4.20 4.04 24.81
CA ILE A 46 -5.07 3.27 23.91
C ILE A 46 -6.34 4.07 23.68
N GLU A 47 -6.71 4.25 22.42
CA GLU A 47 -8.00 4.79 22.00
C GLU A 47 -8.70 3.78 21.10
N VAL A 48 -9.97 3.53 21.38
CA VAL A 48 -10.84 2.75 20.50
C VAL A 48 -12.09 3.57 20.26
N ASP A 49 -12.42 3.77 18.99
CA ASP A 49 -13.68 4.33 18.55
C ASP A 49 -14.48 3.26 17.81
N LEU A 50 -15.78 3.23 18.05
CA LEU A 50 -16.71 2.31 17.39
C LEU A 50 -17.93 3.11 16.96
N ALA A 51 -18.35 2.94 15.73
CA ALA A 51 -19.53 3.58 15.17
C ALA A 51 -20.28 2.62 14.25
N PHE A 52 -21.56 2.87 14.05
CA PHE A 52 -22.38 2.14 13.09
C PHE A 52 -23.16 3.09 12.19
N ALA A 53 -23.53 2.62 11.01
CA ALA A 53 -24.49 3.29 10.13
C ALA A 53 -25.69 2.37 9.87
N GLY A 54 -26.88 2.97 9.88
CA GLY A 54 -28.11 2.31 9.43
C GLY A 54 -28.37 2.56 7.95
N PRO A 55 -29.62 2.37 7.48
CA PRO A 55 -30.01 2.64 6.09
C PRO A 55 -29.88 4.10 5.64
N ASP A 56 -29.80 5.03 6.59
CA ASP A 56 -29.57 6.45 6.35
C ASP A 56 -28.09 6.79 6.08
N GLY A 57 -27.18 5.82 6.22
CA GLY A 57 -25.74 6.00 6.02
C GLY A 57 -25.05 6.85 7.09
N GLN A 58 -25.76 7.36 8.09
CA GLN A 58 -25.19 8.24 9.10
C GLN A 58 -24.41 7.44 10.13
N LEU A 59 -23.10 7.74 10.27
CA LEU A 59 -22.26 7.16 11.32
C LEU A 59 -22.65 7.69 12.70
N ARG A 60 -22.93 6.77 13.61
CA ARG A 60 -23.31 7.05 15.01
C ARG A 60 -22.33 6.36 15.94
N PRO A 61 -21.65 7.11 16.83
CA PRO A 61 -20.72 6.51 17.76
C PRO A 61 -21.46 5.65 18.78
N VAL A 62 -20.85 4.54 19.14
CA VAL A 62 -21.28 3.67 20.24
C VAL A 62 -20.08 3.40 21.13
N ARG A 63 -20.36 3.10 22.40
CA ARG A 63 -19.29 2.74 23.34
C ARG A 63 -18.69 1.39 22.92
N PRO A 64 -17.37 1.30 22.68
CA PRO A 64 -16.72 0.03 22.37
C PRO A 64 -16.88 -0.95 23.55
N PRO A 65 -17.31 -2.21 23.32
CA PRO A 65 -17.26 -3.25 24.33
C PRO A 65 -15.82 -3.48 24.82
N MET A 66 -15.65 -3.81 26.10
CA MET A 66 -14.32 -4.06 26.68
C MET A 66 -13.58 -5.21 25.98
N ASP A 67 -14.31 -6.26 25.61
CA ASP A 67 -13.74 -7.42 24.91
C ASP A 67 -13.14 -7.02 23.55
N VAL A 68 -13.76 -6.07 22.84
CA VAL A 68 -13.22 -5.54 21.57
C VAL A 68 -11.86 -4.87 21.80
N VAL A 69 -11.76 -4.03 22.85
CA VAL A 69 -10.50 -3.37 23.23
C VAL A 69 -9.42 -4.39 23.58
N GLN A 70 -9.77 -5.42 24.34
CA GLN A 70 -8.84 -6.48 24.75
C GLN A 70 -8.37 -7.33 23.56
N LEU A 71 -9.29 -7.73 22.68
CA LEU A 71 -8.97 -8.55 21.51
C LEU A 71 -8.08 -7.80 20.51
N PHE A 72 -8.31 -6.51 20.27
CA PHE A 72 -7.37 -5.71 19.48
C PHE A 72 -5.99 -5.63 20.15
N GLY A 73 -5.93 -5.44 21.47
CA GLY A 73 -4.66 -5.44 22.20
C GLY A 73 -3.91 -6.78 22.10
N GLN A 74 -4.63 -7.91 22.16
CA GLN A 74 -4.08 -9.24 21.96
C GLN A 74 -3.57 -9.44 20.53
N LEU A 75 -4.37 -9.06 19.53
CA LEU A 75 -3.98 -9.12 18.12
C LEU A 75 -2.71 -8.30 17.88
N ARG A 76 -2.66 -7.08 18.42
CA ARG A 76 -1.51 -6.18 18.33
C ARG A 76 -0.24 -6.78 18.92
N GLY A 77 -0.36 -7.33 20.14
CA GLY A 77 0.75 -7.97 20.82
C GLY A 77 1.24 -9.21 20.06
N GLY A 78 0.33 -9.97 19.49
CA GLY A 78 0.66 -11.19 18.75
C GLY A 78 1.12 -10.96 17.31
N MET A 79 0.85 -9.80 16.71
CA MET A 79 1.39 -9.38 15.41
C MET A 79 2.78 -8.72 15.49
N TYR A 80 3.34 -8.61 16.69
CA TYR A 80 4.69 -8.11 16.88
C TYR A 80 5.73 -9.04 16.25
N GLN A 81 6.64 -8.47 15.47
CA GLN A 81 7.82 -9.16 14.94
C GLN A 81 9.09 -8.34 15.22
N PRO A 82 10.18 -8.91 15.76
CA PRO A 82 11.37 -8.14 16.13
C PRO A 82 12.04 -7.35 14.99
N ASP A 83 11.88 -7.80 13.76
CA ASP A 83 12.42 -7.20 12.53
C ASP A 83 11.51 -6.14 11.91
N ARG A 84 10.29 -5.96 12.44
CA ARG A 84 9.29 -5.01 11.92
C ARG A 84 8.67 -4.10 12.98
N GLY A 85 8.54 -4.57 14.21
CA GLY A 85 7.70 -3.98 15.24
C GLY A 85 6.26 -4.48 15.19
N THR A 86 5.33 -3.66 15.71
CA THR A 86 3.88 -3.86 15.59
C THR A 86 3.22 -2.60 15.02
N TRP A 87 1.92 -2.66 14.76
CA TRP A 87 1.15 -1.55 14.23
C TRP A 87 0.70 -0.56 15.33
N LEU A 88 0.45 0.69 14.93
CA LEU A 88 0.00 1.79 15.80
C LEU A 88 -1.50 2.03 15.69
N SER A 89 -2.09 1.72 14.54
CA SER A 89 -3.52 1.83 14.30
C SER A 89 -4.07 0.66 13.49
N ALA A 90 -5.33 0.33 13.74
CA ALA A 90 -6.09 -0.62 12.95
C ALA A 90 -7.46 -0.03 12.63
N LYS A 91 -7.87 -0.08 11.36
CA LYS A 91 -9.22 0.26 10.90
C LYS A 91 -9.95 -1.03 10.57
N TYR A 92 -11.16 -1.19 11.09
CA TYR A 92 -11.96 -2.38 10.88
C TYR A 92 -13.35 -1.95 10.42
N GLU A 93 -13.76 -2.43 9.25
CA GLU A 93 -15.07 -2.16 8.70
C GLU A 93 -15.85 -3.45 8.50
N ILE A 94 -17.14 -3.43 8.82
CA ILE A 94 -18.06 -4.54 8.54
C ILE A 94 -19.21 -3.98 7.74
N GLU A 95 -19.51 -4.62 6.61
CA GLU A 95 -20.72 -4.40 5.84
C GLU A 95 -21.63 -5.63 5.96
N ALA A 96 -22.90 -5.39 6.29
CA ALA A 96 -23.90 -6.43 6.32
C ALA A 96 -24.03 -7.10 4.93
N PRO A 97 -24.20 -8.43 4.85
CA PRO A 97 -24.48 -9.35 5.95
C PRO A 97 -23.25 -9.96 6.63
N ALA A 98 -22.05 -9.90 6.04
CA ALA A 98 -20.85 -10.53 6.61
C ALA A 98 -19.51 -10.04 6.05
N ALA A 99 -19.50 -9.11 5.09
CA ALA A 99 -18.25 -8.64 4.50
C ALA A 99 -17.50 -7.79 5.53
N PHE A 100 -16.19 -7.95 5.63
CA PHE A 100 -15.38 -7.11 6.49
C PHE A 100 -13.99 -6.90 5.91
N THR A 101 -13.39 -5.76 6.26
CA THR A 101 -12.01 -5.41 5.94
C THR A 101 -11.31 -5.00 7.23
N VAL A 102 -10.00 -5.22 7.27
CA VAL A 102 -9.15 -4.75 8.36
C VAL A 102 -7.81 -4.29 7.80
N ASP A 103 -7.44 -3.05 8.11
CA ASP A 103 -6.20 -2.43 7.67
C ASP A 103 -5.37 -2.06 8.89
N PHE A 104 -4.08 -2.39 8.85
CA PHE A 104 -3.13 -2.08 9.91
C PHE A 104 -2.13 -1.05 9.41
N ASN A 105 -1.87 -0.03 10.22
CA ASN A 105 -0.88 1.00 9.91
C ASN A 105 0.16 1.11 11.04
N ALA A 106 1.43 1.04 10.65
CA ALA A 106 2.60 1.19 11.50
C ALA A 106 3.46 2.42 11.18
N GLU A 107 3.17 3.09 10.06
CA GLU A 107 4.04 4.11 9.45
C GLU A 107 3.47 5.51 9.62
N ASP A 108 2.20 5.71 9.29
CA ASP A 108 1.55 7.02 9.40
C ASP A 108 1.19 7.35 10.84
N GLU A 109 1.28 8.63 11.21
CA GLU A 109 0.83 9.07 12.53
C GLU A 109 -0.69 8.88 12.68
N PRO A 110 -1.16 8.11 13.68
CA PRO A 110 -2.58 7.97 13.92
C PRO A 110 -3.24 9.30 14.30
N ARG A 111 -4.50 9.50 13.90
CA ARG A 111 -5.30 10.64 14.33
C ARG A 111 -5.77 10.44 15.78
N TRP A 112 -4.99 10.96 16.73
CA TRP A 112 -5.33 10.89 18.15
C TRP A 112 -6.42 11.90 18.54
N ARG A 113 -7.36 11.51 19.40
CA ARG A 113 -8.22 12.50 20.09
C ARG A 113 -7.41 13.27 21.12
N ASN A 114 -6.59 12.54 21.87
CA ASN A 114 -5.64 13.11 22.82
C ASN A 114 -4.25 12.56 22.51
N THR A 115 -3.39 13.40 21.93
CA THR A 115 -2.04 13.01 21.53
C THR A 115 -1.26 12.44 22.72
N PRO A 116 -0.71 11.22 22.63
CA PRO A 116 0.11 10.66 23.70
C PRO A 116 1.35 11.54 23.97
N PRO A 117 1.78 11.66 25.23
CA PRO A 117 3.03 12.37 25.52
C PRO A 117 4.24 11.61 24.94
N PRO A 118 5.38 12.27 24.69
CA PRO A 118 6.59 11.63 24.15
C PRO A 118 7.03 10.37 24.91
N ILE A 119 6.81 10.30 26.23
CA ILE A 119 7.13 9.11 27.02
C ILE A 119 6.31 7.89 26.58
N GLY A 120 5.05 8.04 26.17
CA GLY A 120 4.23 6.93 25.67
C GLY A 120 4.77 6.34 24.37
N PHE A 121 5.32 7.19 23.51
CA PHE A 121 6.00 6.80 22.27
C PHE A 121 7.37 6.13 22.53
N ARG A 122 8.03 6.44 23.65
CA ARG A 122 9.25 5.73 24.07
C ARG A 122 8.93 4.36 24.68
N ASP A 123 7.92 4.31 25.55
CA ASP A 123 7.43 3.06 26.16
C ASP A 123 6.96 2.07 25.09
N GLU A 124 6.37 2.59 24.01
CA GLU A 124 6.01 1.81 22.83
C GLU A 124 7.21 1.10 22.21
N LEU A 125 8.32 1.80 21.94
CA LEU A 125 9.54 1.19 21.38
C LEU A 125 10.23 0.24 22.37
N GLN A 126 10.07 0.46 23.68
CA GLN A 126 10.56 -0.47 24.69
C GLN A 126 9.75 -1.77 24.71
N THR A 127 8.43 -1.67 24.53
CA THR A 127 7.52 -2.82 24.57
C THR A 127 7.53 -3.59 23.24
N PHE A 128 7.53 -2.86 22.12
CA PHE A 128 7.55 -3.39 20.76
C PHE A 128 8.74 -2.80 19.97
N PRO A 129 9.97 -3.26 20.26
CA PRO A 129 11.16 -2.82 19.53
C PRO A 129 11.00 -2.99 18.03
N ARG A 130 11.42 -1.99 17.27
CA ARG A 130 11.49 -2.07 15.80
C ARG A 130 12.86 -1.58 15.34
N PRO A 131 13.37 -2.08 14.21
CA PRO A 131 14.62 -1.58 13.65
C PRO A 131 14.58 -0.07 13.50
N ASP A 132 15.71 0.59 13.73
CA ASP A 132 15.80 2.06 13.67
C ASP A 132 15.22 2.59 12.35
N ARG A 133 15.58 1.97 11.22
CA ARG A 133 15.07 2.31 9.87
C ARG A 133 13.54 2.24 9.68
N LEU A 134 12.83 1.56 10.58
CA LEU A 134 11.37 1.41 10.55
C LEU A 134 10.67 2.29 11.60
N ILE A 135 11.40 3.19 12.26
CA ILE A 135 10.82 4.26 13.08
C ILE A 135 10.57 5.47 12.17
N PRO A 136 9.30 5.85 11.92
CA PRO A 136 8.95 6.99 11.08
C PRO A 136 9.52 8.32 11.60
N ASP A 137 9.75 9.27 10.69
CA ASP A 137 10.36 10.57 11.02
C ASP A 137 9.56 11.39 12.04
N TRP A 138 8.22 11.38 11.93
CA TRP A 138 7.36 12.07 12.89
C TRP A 138 7.53 11.51 14.31
N TRP A 139 7.75 10.20 14.43
CA TRP A 139 7.96 9.54 15.71
C TRP A 139 9.35 9.86 16.23
N ARG A 140 10.39 9.77 15.38
CA ARG A 140 11.76 10.16 15.72
C ARG A 140 11.83 11.57 16.28
N GLN A 141 11.25 12.53 15.57
CA GLN A 141 11.17 13.93 15.99
C GLN A 141 10.49 14.06 17.36
N ARG A 142 9.40 13.33 17.59
CA ARG A 142 8.64 13.38 18.85
C ARG A 142 9.43 12.88 20.05
N ILE A 143 10.22 11.83 19.88
CA ILE A 143 11.01 11.26 20.99
C ILE A 143 12.44 11.76 21.03
N GLY A 144 12.84 12.66 20.13
CA GLY A 144 14.18 13.26 20.08
C GLY A 144 15.25 12.30 19.56
N LEU A 145 14.88 11.34 18.71
CA LEU A 145 15.86 10.56 17.96
C LEU A 145 16.41 11.40 16.79
N PRO A 146 17.68 11.23 16.43
CA PRO A 146 18.20 11.85 15.22
C PRO A 146 17.40 11.38 14.00
N PRO A 147 17.25 12.22 12.96
CA PRO A 147 16.75 11.74 11.68
C PRO A 147 17.63 10.59 11.19
N LEU A 148 17.08 9.69 10.38
CA LEU A 148 17.96 8.75 9.67
C LEU A 148 18.99 9.57 8.90
N PRO A 149 20.24 9.08 8.80
CA PRO A 149 21.09 9.57 7.74
C PRO A 149 20.26 9.43 6.47
N GLN A 150 19.98 10.54 5.80
CA GLN A 150 19.61 10.46 4.39
C GLN A 150 20.67 9.56 3.78
N GLN A 151 20.28 8.60 2.96
CA GLN A 151 21.27 8.03 2.05
C GLN A 151 21.75 9.22 1.23
N GLU A 152 22.81 9.88 1.69
CA GLU A 152 23.60 10.77 0.87
C GLU A 152 23.89 9.92 -0.36
N PRO A 153 23.57 10.39 -1.58
CA PRO A 153 24.18 9.75 -2.74
C PRO A 153 25.65 9.65 -2.39
N GLU A 154 26.19 8.42 -2.39
CA GLU A 154 27.60 8.19 -2.08
C GLU A 154 28.40 9.32 -2.71
N PRO A 155 29.34 9.98 -1.98
CA PRO A 155 30.08 11.09 -2.52
C PRO A 155 30.55 10.65 -3.89
N GLN A 156 30.06 11.35 -4.92
CA GLN A 156 30.48 11.15 -6.29
C GLN A 156 31.99 11.33 -6.22
N GLN A 157 32.73 10.21 -6.15
CA GLN A 157 34.16 10.25 -6.37
C GLN A 157 34.26 10.96 -7.71
N GLU A 158 34.93 12.11 -7.73
CA GLU A 158 35.27 12.79 -8.97
C GLU A 158 36.05 11.78 -9.80
N PHE A 159 35.33 11.02 -10.63
CA PHE A 159 35.89 10.17 -11.65
C PHE A 159 36.51 11.14 -12.65
N GLN A 160 37.78 11.46 -12.43
CA GLN A 160 38.65 11.93 -13.49
C GLN A 160 38.49 10.93 -14.63
N VAL A 161 37.86 11.37 -15.71
CA VAL A 161 37.56 10.59 -16.90
C VAL A 161 38.86 9.97 -17.43
N PRO A 162 39.10 8.66 -17.25
CA PRO A 162 40.16 7.98 -17.96
C PRO A 162 39.64 7.69 -19.38
N PRO A 163 40.50 7.70 -20.41
CA PRO A 163 40.05 7.57 -21.79
C PRO A 163 39.25 6.28 -22.01
N GLN A 164 38.10 6.44 -22.65
CA GLN A 164 37.09 5.42 -22.92
C GLN A 164 37.71 4.11 -23.42
N GLN A 165 37.47 3.04 -22.67
CA GLN A 165 37.58 1.66 -23.13
C GLN A 165 36.18 1.03 -23.07
N PRO A 166 35.83 0.09 -23.98
CA PRO A 166 34.45 -0.17 -24.37
C PRO A 166 33.58 -0.68 -23.22
N GLU A 167 32.43 -0.05 -23.08
CA GLU A 167 31.36 -0.34 -22.12
C GLU A 167 30.96 -1.82 -22.12
N GLN A 168 31.09 -2.47 -20.96
CA GLN A 168 30.27 -3.64 -20.63
C GLN A 168 29.08 -3.13 -19.83
N GLN A 169 27.91 -3.11 -20.49
CA GLN A 169 26.59 -2.73 -19.98
C GLN A 169 26.37 -3.06 -18.49
N GLN A 170 26.25 -2.02 -17.66
CA GLN A 170 25.65 -2.11 -16.34
C GLN A 170 24.16 -2.44 -16.48
N SER A 171 23.72 -3.47 -15.76
CA SER A 171 22.35 -3.97 -15.73
C SER A 171 21.37 -2.92 -15.19
N ALA A 172 20.42 -2.50 -16.03
CA ALA A 172 19.28 -1.68 -15.66
C ALA A 172 18.36 -2.41 -14.68
N ASP A 173 18.05 -1.80 -13.53
CA ASP A 173 17.00 -2.27 -12.62
C ASP A 173 15.63 -2.07 -13.27
N LEU A 174 14.83 -3.15 -13.37
CA LEU A 174 13.45 -3.10 -13.87
C LEU A 174 12.53 -2.36 -12.89
N ARG A 175 11.64 -1.51 -13.39
CA ARG A 175 10.65 -0.73 -12.61
C ARG A 175 9.22 -1.12 -12.96
N THR A 176 8.31 -1.16 -11.98
CA THR A 176 6.88 -1.45 -12.21
C THR A 176 6.04 -0.18 -12.13
N ALA A 177 5.28 0.11 -13.19
CA ALA A 177 4.43 1.29 -13.29
C ALA A 177 3.14 1.16 -12.47
N ARG A 178 2.75 2.24 -11.79
CA ARG A 178 1.52 2.32 -11.00
C ARG A 178 0.31 2.65 -11.87
N VAL A 179 -0.77 1.88 -11.73
CA VAL A 179 -2.02 2.08 -12.49
C VAL A 179 -2.73 3.37 -12.07
N TYR A 180 -2.75 3.70 -10.78
CA TYR A 180 -3.27 4.96 -10.23
C TYR A 180 -2.44 5.43 -9.02
N ASP A 181 -2.64 6.68 -8.58
CA ASP A 181 -1.82 7.30 -7.51
C ASP A 181 -2.36 7.04 -6.10
N GLY A 182 -3.63 6.65 -5.99
CA GLY A 182 -4.27 6.24 -4.73
C GLY A 182 -5.79 6.18 -4.85
N LYS A 183 -6.48 5.94 -3.73
CA LYS A 183 -7.94 6.11 -3.58
C LYS A 183 -8.18 7.19 -2.51
N ASN A 184 -9.16 8.07 -2.70
CA ASN A 184 -9.57 9.04 -1.69
C ASN A 184 -10.44 8.36 -0.62
N ASP A 185 -10.77 9.12 0.42
CA ASP A 185 -11.60 8.70 1.56
C ASP A 185 -12.99 8.16 1.15
N ASP A 186 -13.47 8.43 -0.08
CA ASP A 186 -14.72 7.92 -0.64
C ASP A 186 -14.57 6.63 -1.47
N GLY A 187 -13.38 6.03 -1.47
CA GLY A 187 -13.05 4.85 -2.27
C GLY A 187 -12.91 5.13 -3.78
N ARG A 188 -12.98 6.39 -4.20
CA ARG A 188 -12.78 6.80 -5.60
C ARG A 188 -11.30 6.90 -5.89
N ILE A 189 -10.90 6.38 -7.05
CA ILE A 189 -9.51 6.45 -7.51
C ILE A 189 -9.11 7.92 -7.69
N VAL A 190 -8.03 8.33 -7.01
CA VAL A 190 -7.40 9.63 -7.17
C VAL A 190 -6.27 9.48 -8.16
N VAL A 191 -6.33 10.29 -9.21
CA VAL A 191 -5.22 10.47 -10.15
C VAL A 191 -4.86 11.94 -10.11
N ASN A 192 -3.71 12.25 -9.52
CA ASN A 192 -3.18 13.60 -9.46
C ASN A 192 -1.92 13.67 -10.32
N ARG A 193 -2.11 13.42 -11.62
CA ARG A 193 -1.05 13.43 -12.64
C ARG A 193 -1.25 14.60 -13.57
N GLN A 194 -0.15 15.12 -14.10
CA GLN A 194 -0.24 16.02 -15.24
C GLN A 194 -0.93 15.31 -16.41
N PRO A 195 -1.93 15.95 -17.06
CA PRO A 195 -2.52 15.42 -18.27
C PRO A 195 -1.43 15.20 -19.32
N VAL A 196 -1.46 14.04 -19.98
CA VAL A 196 -0.60 13.79 -21.15
C VAL A 196 -1.05 14.70 -22.29
N ASP A 197 -0.11 15.29 -23.01
CA ASP A 197 -0.42 16.08 -24.20
C ASP A 197 -1.25 15.23 -25.18
N PRO A 198 -2.44 15.70 -25.63
CA PRO A 198 -3.28 14.97 -26.58
C PRO A 198 -2.55 14.50 -27.84
N GLN A 199 -1.49 15.21 -28.28
CA GLN A 199 -0.69 14.81 -29.44
C GLN A 199 0.18 13.58 -29.19
N LEU A 200 0.48 13.27 -27.92
CA LEU A 200 1.31 12.14 -27.51
C LEU A 200 0.49 10.90 -27.17
N VAL A 201 -0.81 11.02 -26.97
CA VAL A 201 -1.68 9.92 -26.48
C VAL A 201 -1.68 8.73 -27.45
N ASP A 202 -1.81 8.96 -28.75
CA ASP A 202 -1.85 7.87 -29.74
C ASP A 202 -0.52 7.10 -29.81
N ASN A 203 0.61 7.82 -29.77
CA ASN A 203 1.94 7.22 -29.75
C ASN A 203 2.21 6.46 -28.46
N LEU A 204 1.75 7.02 -27.33
CA LEU A 204 1.88 6.39 -26.01
C LEU A 204 1.03 5.12 -25.91
N LEU A 205 -0.23 5.14 -26.38
CA LEU A 205 -1.08 3.95 -26.46
C LEU A 205 -0.42 2.86 -27.31
N THR A 206 0.09 3.25 -28.49
CA THR A 206 0.79 2.31 -29.39
C THR A 206 2.00 1.67 -28.69
N TYR A 207 2.82 2.47 -28.00
CA TYR A 207 3.96 1.98 -27.25
C TYR A 207 3.55 1.04 -26.10
N LEU A 208 2.52 1.39 -25.33
CA LEU A 208 2.07 0.57 -24.20
C LEU A 208 1.45 -0.76 -24.64
N GLU A 209 0.88 -0.83 -25.85
CA GLU A 209 0.16 -1.99 -26.36
C GLU A 209 0.94 -2.89 -27.31
N THR A 210 2.03 -2.39 -27.89
CA THR A 210 2.90 -3.19 -28.76
C THR A 210 4.01 -3.89 -27.97
N ALA A 211 4.20 -3.55 -26.69
CA ALA A 211 5.19 -4.16 -25.83
C ALA A 211 4.99 -5.67 -25.62
N PRO A 212 6.09 -6.46 -25.60
CA PRO A 212 6.05 -7.88 -25.25
C PRO A 212 5.27 -8.15 -23.97
N VAL A 213 4.40 -9.16 -24.01
CA VAL A 213 3.63 -9.63 -22.85
C VAL A 213 4.47 -10.63 -22.08
N VAL A 214 4.70 -10.38 -20.80
CA VAL A 214 5.50 -11.25 -19.91
C VAL A 214 4.64 -12.19 -19.07
N LEU A 215 3.43 -11.76 -18.74
CA LEU A 215 2.47 -12.56 -18.00
C LEU A 215 1.06 -12.24 -18.50
N ALA A 216 0.22 -13.25 -18.71
CA ALA A 216 -1.17 -13.06 -19.10
C ALA A 216 -2.05 -14.11 -18.44
N ALA A 217 -3.10 -13.64 -17.75
CA ALA A 217 -4.23 -14.48 -17.39
C ALA A 217 -5.20 -14.57 -18.57
N ARG A 218 -6.03 -15.62 -18.59
CA ARG A 218 -7.10 -15.80 -19.58
C ARG A 218 -8.39 -15.07 -19.20
N SER A 219 -8.43 -14.42 -18.03
CA SER A 219 -9.56 -13.69 -17.48
C SER A 219 -9.32 -12.18 -17.52
N PHE A 220 -10.38 -11.41 -17.32
CA PHE A 220 -10.34 -9.95 -17.17
C PHE A 220 -10.59 -9.56 -15.71
N ASP A 221 -10.13 -8.39 -15.29
CA ASP A 221 -10.45 -7.80 -14.00
C ASP A 221 -11.67 -6.87 -14.11
N VAL A 222 -12.24 -6.51 -12.96
CA VAL A 222 -13.32 -5.53 -12.88
C VAL A 222 -12.77 -4.13 -13.16
N ASP A 223 -13.44 -3.41 -14.04
CA ASP A 223 -13.20 -2.00 -14.30
C ASP A 223 -13.67 -1.16 -13.11
N GLU A 224 -12.69 -0.73 -12.32
CA GLU A 224 -12.91 0.05 -11.09
C GLU A 224 -13.50 1.45 -11.36
N PHE A 225 -13.46 1.93 -12.61
CA PHE A 225 -14.06 3.21 -13.02
C PHE A 225 -15.45 3.04 -13.66
N SER A 226 -15.86 1.81 -13.96
CA SER A 226 -17.17 1.52 -14.54
C SER A 226 -18.27 1.58 -13.49
N ALA A 227 -19.29 2.41 -13.72
CA ALA A 227 -20.48 2.46 -12.86
C ALA A 227 -21.29 1.15 -12.86
N ASN A 228 -21.08 0.30 -13.88
CA ASN A 228 -21.81 -0.96 -14.06
C ASN A 228 -20.99 -2.19 -13.63
N GLY A 229 -19.75 -2.00 -13.16
CA GLY A 229 -18.87 -3.10 -12.76
C GLY A 229 -18.50 -4.04 -13.92
N GLU A 230 -18.24 -3.48 -15.10
CA GLU A 230 -17.80 -4.25 -16.27
C GLU A 230 -16.49 -5.00 -15.98
N GLN A 231 -16.32 -6.19 -16.55
CA GLN A 231 -15.12 -7.01 -16.36
C GLN A 231 -14.34 -7.13 -17.68
N ASP A 232 -13.76 -6.02 -18.12
CA ASP A 232 -13.05 -5.88 -19.40
C ASP A 232 -11.58 -5.43 -19.25
N VAL A 233 -11.08 -5.26 -18.02
CA VAL A 233 -9.69 -4.85 -17.76
C VAL A 233 -8.73 -6.02 -18.03
N PRO A 234 -7.78 -5.90 -18.97
CA PRO A 234 -6.88 -7.01 -19.29
C PRO A 234 -5.92 -7.34 -18.15
N LEU A 235 -5.96 -8.58 -17.66
CA LEU A 235 -5.00 -9.12 -16.68
C LEU A 235 -3.74 -9.64 -17.36
N ASN A 236 -3.01 -8.73 -18.01
CA ASN A 236 -1.68 -9.00 -18.54
C ASN A 236 -0.66 -7.98 -18.03
N PHE A 237 0.60 -8.37 -18.06
CA PHE A 237 1.74 -7.51 -17.79
C PHE A 237 2.63 -7.47 -19.02
N ARG A 238 3.12 -6.28 -19.34
CA ARG A 238 3.99 -6.02 -20.48
C ARG A 238 5.26 -5.33 -20.04
N THR A 239 6.31 -5.44 -20.85
CA THR A 239 7.59 -4.77 -20.58
C THR A 239 8.28 -4.28 -21.85
N ASP A 240 9.07 -3.22 -21.73
CA ASP A 240 10.06 -2.81 -22.74
C ASP A 240 11.51 -3.16 -22.33
N GLY A 241 11.66 -3.99 -21.30
CA GLY A 241 12.94 -4.40 -20.72
C GLY A 241 13.50 -3.43 -19.67
N THR A 242 12.85 -2.30 -19.43
CA THR A 242 13.16 -1.36 -18.32
C THR A 242 11.95 -1.12 -17.43
N TRP A 243 10.76 -1.00 -18.02
CA TRP A 243 9.50 -0.84 -17.30
C TRP A 243 8.61 -2.06 -17.46
N ILE A 244 7.81 -2.33 -16.43
CA ILE A 244 6.74 -3.32 -16.41
C ILE A 244 5.44 -2.59 -16.14
N TRP A 245 4.38 -2.85 -16.91
CA TRP A 245 3.07 -2.26 -16.65
C TRP A 245 1.94 -3.27 -16.86
N ALA A 246 0.87 -3.09 -16.09
CA ALA A 246 -0.35 -3.88 -16.24
C ALA A 246 -1.15 -3.42 -17.47
N GLY A 247 -1.92 -4.34 -18.06
CA GLY A 247 -2.85 -4.08 -19.17
C GLY A 247 -3.94 -3.07 -18.83
N ALA A 248 -4.19 -2.83 -17.54
CA ALA A 248 -5.02 -1.74 -17.04
C ALA A 248 -4.53 -0.35 -17.46
N VAL A 249 -3.21 -0.12 -17.59
CA VAL A 249 -2.63 1.19 -17.92
C VAL A 249 -3.06 1.67 -19.31
N PRO A 250 -2.81 0.94 -20.41
CA PRO A 250 -3.33 1.35 -21.73
C PRO A 250 -4.86 1.30 -21.81
N HIS A 251 -5.51 0.39 -21.07
CA HIS A 251 -6.98 0.29 -21.04
C HIS A 251 -7.62 1.57 -20.47
N TYR A 252 -7.18 2.05 -19.30
CA TYR A 252 -7.73 3.26 -18.68
C TYR A 252 -7.31 4.55 -19.39
N LEU A 253 -6.11 4.58 -19.99
CA LEU A 253 -5.73 5.70 -20.86
C LEU A 253 -6.69 5.81 -22.05
N ARG A 254 -7.05 4.69 -22.69
CA ARG A 254 -8.01 4.69 -23.80
C ARG A 254 -9.44 5.01 -23.36
N LYS A 255 -9.94 4.33 -22.34
CA LYS A 255 -11.37 4.36 -21.96
C LYS A 255 -11.74 5.63 -21.20
N TYR A 256 -10.83 6.13 -20.36
CA TYR A 256 -11.10 7.25 -19.44
C TYR A 256 -10.16 8.44 -19.63
N GLY A 257 -9.18 8.37 -20.55
CA GLY A 257 -8.16 9.41 -20.69
C GLY A 257 -7.24 9.50 -19.47
N LEU A 258 -7.14 8.41 -18.69
CA LEU A 258 -6.37 8.41 -17.45
C LEU A 258 -4.86 8.45 -17.77
N PRO A 259 -4.14 9.51 -17.37
CA PRO A 259 -2.71 9.60 -17.66
C PRO A 259 -1.91 8.48 -16.96
N PRO A 260 -1.00 7.78 -17.66
CA PRO A 260 -0.03 6.88 -17.03
C PRO A 260 0.94 7.64 -16.12
N GLU A 261 1.74 6.88 -15.36
CA GLU A 261 2.75 7.45 -14.46
C GLU A 261 3.71 8.40 -15.22
N PRO A 262 3.95 9.63 -14.73
CA PRO A 262 4.74 10.62 -15.48
C PRO A 262 6.16 10.15 -15.83
N GLU A 263 6.80 9.34 -14.97
CA GLU A 263 8.12 8.77 -15.26
C GLU A 263 8.07 7.75 -16.42
N LEU A 264 7.00 6.96 -16.52
CA LEU A 264 6.79 6.04 -17.65
C LEU A 264 6.55 6.82 -18.94
N VAL A 265 5.78 7.91 -18.89
CA VAL A 265 5.54 8.78 -20.05
C VAL A 265 6.85 9.43 -20.49
N ALA A 266 7.64 9.98 -19.56
CA ALA A 266 8.94 10.56 -19.85
C ALA A 266 9.91 9.53 -20.46
N HIS A 267 9.88 8.28 -19.97
CA HIS A 267 10.66 7.18 -20.51
C HIS A 267 10.26 6.86 -21.96
N ALA A 268 8.96 6.71 -22.22
CA ALA A 268 8.44 6.44 -23.56
C ALA A 268 8.82 7.56 -24.56
N VAL A 269 8.70 8.83 -24.13
CA VAL A 269 9.10 10.00 -24.92
C VAL A 269 10.60 10.00 -25.20
N ALA A 270 11.44 9.73 -24.20
CA ALA A 270 12.89 9.67 -24.36
C ALA A 270 13.34 8.58 -25.35
N ARG A 271 12.57 7.51 -25.50
CA ARG A 271 12.79 6.42 -26.48
C ARG A 271 12.11 6.65 -27.82
N GLY A 272 11.45 7.79 -28.01
CA GLY A 272 10.68 8.07 -29.22
C GLY A 272 9.54 7.07 -29.46
N PHE A 273 8.96 6.52 -28.40
CA PHE A 273 7.91 5.49 -28.46
C PHE A 273 8.33 4.19 -29.15
N GLN A 274 9.63 3.88 -29.16
CA GLN A 274 10.16 2.64 -29.73
C GLN A 274 10.53 1.64 -28.64
N ILE A 275 10.06 0.41 -28.83
CA ILE A 275 10.37 -0.72 -27.96
C ILE A 275 11.59 -1.41 -28.54
N GLY A 276 12.66 -1.45 -27.76
CA GLY A 276 13.87 -2.19 -28.14
C GLY A 276 13.65 -3.69 -28.08
N GLU A 277 14.65 -4.45 -28.51
CA GLU A 277 14.64 -5.90 -28.32
C GLU A 277 14.70 -6.22 -26.82
N VAL A 278 13.67 -6.90 -26.31
CA VAL A 278 13.58 -7.31 -24.91
C VAL A 278 14.16 -8.72 -24.79
N SER A 279 15.32 -8.84 -24.16
CA SER A 279 15.97 -10.15 -23.96
C SER A 279 15.15 -11.06 -23.05
N GLU A 280 15.27 -12.39 -23.23
CA GLU A 280 14.63 -13.39 -22.37
C GLU A 280 14.97 -13.16 -20.89
N ALA A 281 16.22 -12.79 -20.58
CA ALA A 281 16.64 -12.47 -19.21
C ALA A 281 15.90 -11.27 -18.60
N GLN A 282 15.48 -10.28 -19.41
CA GLN A 282 14.66 -9.17 -18.94
C GLN A 282 13.20 -9.58 -18.74
N GLN A 283 12.68 -10.49 -19.58
CA GLN A 283 11.34 -11.03 -19.43
C GLN A 283 11.23 -11.90 -18.16
N ASP A 284 12.20 -12.78 -17.92
CA ASP A 284 12.24 -13.63 -16.72
C ASP A 284 12.32 -12.80 -15.43
N ARG A 285 13.16 -11.74 -15.44
CA ARG A 285 13.21 -10.78 -14.32
C ARG A 285 11.87 -10.07 -14.11
N ALA A 286 11.18 -9.70 -15.18
CA ALA A 286 9.87 -9.08 -15.08
C ALA A 286 8.85 -10.04 -14.46
N VAL A 287 8.86 -11.31 -14.86
CA VAL A 287 8.00 -12.35 -14.27
C VAL A 287 8.28 -12.52 -12.78
N SER A 288 9.55 -12.67 -12.38
CA SER A 288 9.96 -12.78 -10.97
C SER A 288 9.48 -11.62 -10.10
N LEU A 289 9.58 -10.38 -10.61
CA LEU A 289 9.09 -9.19 -9.90
C LEU A 289 7.57 -9.18 -9.71
N ILE A 290 6.81 -9.72 -10.67
CA ILE A 290 5.34 -9.78 -10.60
C ILE A 290 4.88 -10.93 -9.69
N THR A 291 5.56 -12.09 -9.73
CA THR A 291 5.17 -13.29 -8.97
C THR A 291 5.78 -13.34 -7.57
N GLY A 292 6.75 -12.47 -7.26
CA GLY A 292 7.43 -12.41 -5.96
C GLY A 292 8.39 -13.58 -5.72
N GLN A 293 8.92 -14.19 -6.79
CA GLN A 293 9.83 -15.35 -6.76
C GLN A 293 11.28 -15.00 -7.10
#